data_AF-A0A914W5S5-F1
#
_entry.id   AF-A0A914W5S5-F1
#
_cell.length_a   1.000
_cell.length_b   1.000
_cell.length_c   1.000
_cell.angle_alpha   90.00
_cell.angle_beta   90.00
_cell.angle_gamma   90.00
#
_symmetry.space_group_name_H-M   'P 1'
#
loop_
_entity.id
_entity.type
_entity.pdbx_description
1 polymer ?
#
loop_
_entity_poly.entity_id
_entity_poly.type
_entity_poly.pdbx_seq_one_letter_code
_entity_poly.pdbx_strand_id
1 'polypeptide(L)'
;MEDDLEKSWHTLDIYSRSGRMGPNGDIEKALSLATENLELNDEANGLDNDSSDFVIPELPSGRALVFKLLTTWGDPFYVGLNGIEVFTDNGSKANVESIVADFDCDISETPVCALPENLLNGNNRTKDETSLWMTKFDIDSPVVVTINFREDQSIAMIRIWNYNKSRVHAARGVRQLEITLDDKLIFKGEISRADGLCETNSESLGDTILFTMDDAILEAISENDVSMQDEIQGSVGQPVESLASLNRRPSTGDPSLILGTASIAQENHEESHLDCQFSCEGDNMIVRGKVFHMELRDNWGCPDMIGLTGFQFLGRDGHPLAVTSSMLQCSNPNNVNKLVNGRNLTTNPEEMWLASFNRDEQARLTVTFPDTVDVIGISFWNYNATPELSYAGVRCLDLYVNSRPLLTGVLLRKAPGFLCFEFVQDIFFDAEYRPPSRPMTCAVSGFVYQLQLLSTWGDEFYIGLNGIELYDNRDRPIKLGPQNLAAFPESVNVLPAVNDDPRTSDKLIDGYNDMQRPEHMWLAPVLPNQINRIFLIFDAPTIVSRIVVYNYRKTPTRGVRDISVSVDDLIVFSGEIEPSTEESTAILTIPLQE
;
A
#
# COMPACT_ATOMS: atom_id res chain seq x y z
N MET A 1 35.61 -10.57 -1.07
CA MET A 1 34.33 -9.91 -0.75
C MET A 1 33.69 -9.32 -2.00
N GLU A 2 34.30 -8.36 -2.70
CA GLU A 2 33.80 -7.93 -4.03
C GLU A 2 33.87 -9.05 -5.08
N ASP A 3 35.00 -9.77 -5.16
CA ASP A 3 35.14 -10.99 -5.98
C ASP A 3 34.16 -12.13 -5.61
N ASP A 4 33.55 -12.09 -4.42
CA ASP A 4 32.60 -13.11 -3.96
C ASP A 4 31.15 -12.72 -4.31
N LEU A 5 30.85 -11.41 -4.33
CA LEU A 5 29.59 -10.87 -4.84
C LEU A 5 29.41 -11.15 -6.33
N GLU A 6 30.46 -10.93 -7.14
CA GLU A 6 30.43 -11.25 -8.58
C GLU A 6 30.25 -12.76 -8.85
N LYS A 7 30.84 -13.63 -8.02
CA LYS A 7 30.69 -15.09 -8.14
C LYS A 7 29.32 -15.61 -7.69
N SER A 8 28.66 -14.93 -6.75
CA SER A 8 27.32 -15.31 -6.27
C SER A 8 26.29 -15.26 -7.39
N TRP A 9 26.32 -14.21 -8.21
CA TRP A 9 25.38 -14.06 -9.34
C TRP A 9 25.69 -14.96 -10.52
N HIS A 10 26.97 -15.20 -10.83
CA HIS A 10 27.33 -16.21 -11.82
C HIS A 10 26.82 -17.61 -11.47
N THR A 11 26.66 -17.92 -10.19
CA THR A 11 26.09 -19.19 -9.75
C THR A 11 24.58 -19.24 -10.00
N LEU A 12 23.84 -18.14 -9.78
CA LEU A 12 22.41 -18.03 -10.09
C LEU A 12 22.12 -18.06 -11.62
N ASP A 13 23.00 -17.47 -12.43
CA ASP A 13 22.93 -17.52 -13.90
C ASP A 13 23.11 -18.93 -14.48
N ILE A 14 23.84 -19.80 -13.79
CA ILE A 14 24.02 -21.21 -14.19
C ILE A 14 22.73 -22.00 -13.89
N TYR A 15 22.00 -21.63 -12.84
CA TYR A 15 20.72 -22.26 -12.48
C TYR A 15 19.55 -21.81 -13.37
N SER A 16 19.56 -20.59 -13.91
CA SER A 16 18.51 -20.09 -14.82
C SER A 16 18.63 -20.66 -16.25
N ARG A 17 19.82 -21.11 -16.67
CA ARG A 17 20.10 -21.55 -18.05
C ARG A 17 19.87 -23.03 -18.34
N SER A 18 19.67 -23.88 -17.33
CA SER A 18 19.44 -25.32 -17.52
C SER A 18 18.03 -25.71 -17.07
N GLY A 19 17.05 -25.49 -17.95
CA GLY A 19 15.67 -25.94 -17.75
C GLY A 19 15.57 -27.48 -17.68
N ARG A 20 15.67 -28.04 -16.46
CA ARG A 20 15.09 -29.31 -15.97
C ARG A 20 15.62 -29.61 -14.56
N MET A 21 14.74 -29.64 -13.55
CA MET A 21 15.04 -30.17 -12.22
C MET A 21 14.58 -31.63 -12.08
N GLY A 22 15.47 -32.47 -11.56
CA GLY A 22 15.18 -33.73 -10.86
C GLY A 22 15.80 -33.66 -9.45
N PRO A 23 15.35 -34.49 -8.48
CA PRO A 23 15.31 -34.11 -7.06
C PRO A 23 16.61 -34.39 -6.31
N ASN A 24 17.00 -33.44 -5.46
CA ASN A 24 17.73 -33.53 -4.17
C ASN A 24 18.00 -32.07 -3.79
N GLY A 25 17.28 -31.46 -2.86
CA GLY A 25 17.25 -31.82 -1.44
C GLY A 25 18.20 -30.86 -0.72
N ASP A 26 17.64 -29.99 0.13
CA ASP A 26 18.30 -28.93 0.94
C ASP A 26 18.18 -27.47 0.46
N ILE A 27 17.02 -27.08 -0.09
CA ILE A 27 16.58 -25.66 -0.16
C ILE A 27 15.16 -25.46 0.42
N GLU A 28 14.36 -26.52 0.56
CA GLU A 28 12.97 -26.39 1.04
C GLU A 28 12.80 -26.04 2.52
N LYS A 29 13.82 -26.13 3.37
CA LYS A 29 13.62 -25.85 4.80
C LYS A 29 13.53 -24.35 5.15
N ALA A 30 13.89 -23.47 4.21
CA ALA A 30 13.73 -22.02 4.35
C ALA A 30 12.52 -21.47 3.56
N LEU A 31 12.00 -22.22 2.58
CA LEU A 31 10.79 -21.84 1.81
C LEU A 31 9.51 -22.56 2.27
N SER A 32 9.59 -23.67 3.03
CA SER A 32 8.40 -24.42 3.49
C SER A 32 7.65 -23.78 4.68
N LEU A 33 7.87 -22.52 5.00
CA LEU A 33 7.05 -21.77 5.96
C LEU A 33 6.16 -20.70 5.29
N ALA A 34 6.24 -20.56 3.96
CA ALA A 34 5.47 -19.57 3.22
C ALA A 34 4.62 -20.17 2.07
N THR A 35 4.53 -21.49 1.92
CA THR A 35 3.80 -22.08 0.78
C THR A 35 3.15 -23.43 1.11
N GLU A 36 2.21 -23.45 2.06
CA GLU A 36 1.19 -24.50 2.15
C GLU A 36 -0.18 -23.83 2.27
N ASN A 37 -0.83 -23.63 1.12
CA ASN A 37 -2.29 -23.69 0.90
C ASN A 37 -2.65 -23.06 -0.45
N LEU A 38 -2.17 -23.65 -1.54
CA LEU A 38 -2.79 -23.54 -2.87
C LEU A 38 -2.42 -24.81 -3.66
N GLU A 39 -2.86 -25.96 -3.18
CA GLU A 39 -3.13 -27.08 -4.07
C GLU A 39 -4.57 -27.50 -3.81
N LEU A 40 -5.45 -27.17 -4.75
CA LEU A 40 -6.52 -28.05 -5.20
C LEU A 40 -7.10 -27.43 -6.50
N ASN A 41 -6.93 -28.21 -7.57
CA ASN A 41 -7.50 -28.11 -8.91
C ASN A 41 -6.73 -27.27 -9.95
N ASP A 42 -5.73 -27.90 -10.56
CA ASP A 42 -5.40 -27.71 -11.98
C ASP A 42 -5.05 -29.06 -12.60
N GLU A 43 -6.08 -29.86 -12.90
CA GLU A 43 -6.00 -30.84 -13.98
C GLU A 43 -6.93 -30.39 -15.11
N ALA A 44 -6.32 -29.80 -16.15
CA ALA A 44 -6.72 -29.76 -17.56
C ALA A 44 -6.57 -28.36 -18.17
N ASN A 45 -5.45 -28.11 -18.86
CA ASN A 45 -5.41 -27.72 -20.27
C ASN A 45 -3.98 -27.36 -20.66
N GLY A 46 -3.35 -28.23 -21.45
CA GLY A 46 -2.10 -27.89 -22.12
C GLY A 46 -2.37 -26.84 -23.20
N LEU A 47 -1.67 -25.71 -23.12
CA LEU A 47 -1.45 -24.80 -24.24
C LEU A 47 0.02 -24.39 -24.24
N ASP A 48 0.60 -24.49 -25.43
CA ASP A 48 2.01 -24.41 -25.73
C ASP A 48 2.67 -23.10 -25.26
N ASN A 49 3.80 -23.26 -24.57
CA ASN A 49 4.69 -22.17 -24.20
C ASN A 49 5.66 -21.92 -25.37
N ASP A 50 5.24 -21.10 -26.34
CA ASP A 50 6.11 -20.57 -27.38
C ASP A 50 6.53 -19.15 -26.97
N SER A 51 7.58 -19.06 -26.16
CA SER A 51 8.22 -17.80 -25.79
C SER A 51 9.04 -17.28 -26.97
N SER A 52 8.37 -16.71 -27.96
CA SER A 52 8.99 -15.77 -28.89
C SER A 52 9.04 -14.39 -28.21
N ASP A 53 10.20 -13.74 -28.21
CA ASP A 53 10.36 -12.33 -27.79
C ASP A 53 9.38 -11.43 -28.56
N PHE A 54 8.22 -11.14 -27.96
CA PHE A 54 7.20 -10.28 -28.56
C PHE A 54 7.63 -8.82 -28.41
N VAL A 55 7.88 -8.15 -29.53
CA VAL A 55 8.26 -6.72 -29.58
C VAL A 55 7.04 -5.91 -30.03
N ILE A 56 6.72 -4.85 -29.28
CA ILE A 56 5.64 -3.92 -29.63
C ILE A 56 5.98 -3.26 -30.98
N PRO A 57 5.11 -3.35 -32.01
CA PRO A 57 5.38 -2.79 -33.33
C PRO A 57 5.29 -1.27 -33.34
N GLU A 58 6.07 -0.61 -34.20
CA GLU A 58 5.99 0.83 -34.43
C GLU A 58 4.88 1.16 -35.44
N LEU A 59 3.99 2.09 -35.07
CA LEU A 59 2.85 2.58 -35.86
C LEU A 59 2.08 1.47 -36.61
N PRO A 60 1.54 0.45 -35.91
CA PRO A 60 0.77 -0.60 -36.57
C PRO A 60 -0.46 0.00 -37.26
N SER A 61 -0.70 -0.44 -38.50
CA SER A 61 -1.80 0.05 -39.33
C SER A 61 -2.77 -1.08 -39.68
N GLY A 62 -4.06 -0.80 -39.59
CA GLY A 62 -5.11 -1.78 -39.85
C GLY A 62 -6.50 -1.23 -39.55
N ARG A 63 -7.52 -2.10 -39.62
CA ARG A 63 -8.93 -1.68 -39.56
C ARG A 63 -9.71 -2.26 -38.38
N ALA A 64 -9.42 -3.49 -37.97
CA ALA A 64 -10.09 -4.17 -36.87
C ALA A 64 -9.15 -4.28 -35.67
N LEU A 65 -9.42 -3.48 -34.63
CA LEU A 65 -8.69 -3.48 -33.37
C LEU A 65 -9.46 -4.31 -32.33
N VAL A 66 -8.86 -5.37 -31.83
CA VAL A 66 -9.51 -6.33 -30.94
C VAL A 66 -8.77 -6.37 -29.61
N PHE A 67 -9.50 -6.16 -28.52
CA PHE A 67 -9.06 -6.28 -27.14
C PHE A 67 -9.61 -7.57 -26.56
N LYS A 68 -8.74 -8.45 -26.12
CA LYS A 68 -9.09 -9.68 -25.41
C LYS A 68 -8.75 -9.50 -23.93
N LEU A 69 -9.78 -9.44 -23.09
CA LEU A 69 -9.67 -9.18 -21.65
C LEU A 69 -9.44 -10.51 -20.94
N LEU A 70 -8.21 -10.76 -20.48
CA LEU A 70 -7.78 -12.08 -20.00
C LEU A 70 -8.06 -12.30 -18.52
N THR A 71 -7.83 -11.29 -17.68
CA THR A 71 -8.01 -11.38 -16.22
C THR A 71 -8.52 -10.07 -15.65
N THR A 72 -9.12 -10.13 -14.46
CA THR A 72 -9.50 -8.94 -13.68
C THR A 72 -8.55 -8.74 -12.50
N TRP A 73 -8.64 -7.59 -11.83
CA TRP A 73 -7.87 -7.30 -10.62
C TRP A 73 -8.35 -8.05 -9.36
N GLY A 74 -9.45 -8.78 -9.43
CA GLY A 74 -9.91 -9.63 -8.30
C GLY A 74 -11.40 -9.95 -8.25
N ASP A 75 -12.23 -9.43 -9.15
CA ASP A 75 -13.64 -9.85 -9.25
C ASP A 75 -13.77 -11.06 -10.19
N PRO A 76 -14.23 -12.24 -9.71
CA PRO A 76 -14.31 -13.46 -10.51
C PRO A 76 -15.55 -13.51 -11.41
N PHE A 77 -16.49 -12.56 -11.29
CA PHE A 77 -17.78 -12.61 -11.98
C PHE A 77 -18.01 -11.47 -12.96
N TYR A 78 -17.28 -10.36 -12.82
CA TYR A 78 -17.48 -9.16 -13.63
C TYR A 78 -16.17 -8.53 -14.06
N VAL A 79 -16.16 -8.06 -15.31
CA VAL A 79 -15.08 -7.26 -15.89
C VAL A 79 -15.65 -5.94 -16.42
N GLY A 80 -14.91 -4.85 -16.29
CA GLY A 80 -15.32 -3.55 -16.77
C GLY A 80 -14.16 -2.62 -17.11
N LEU A 81 -14.51 -1.53 -17.79
CA LEU A 81 -13.63 -0.44 -18.18
C LEU A 81 -14.42 0.88 -18.14
N ASN A 82 -13.72 1.98 -17.91
CA ASN A 82 -14.28 3.33 -18.02
C ASN A 82 -14.25 3.87 -19.45
N GLY A 83 -13.27 3.45 -20.26
CA GLY A 83 -13.12 3.97 -21.61
C GLY A 83 -11.84 3.51 -22.31
N ILE A 84 -11.81 3.69 -23.63
CA ILE A 84 -10.68 3.41 -24.51
C ILE A 84 -10.55 4.61 -25.45
N GLU A 85 -9.33 5.15 -25.55
CA GLU A 85 -9.00 6.20 -26.51
C GLU A 85 -7.91 5.68 -27.44
N VAL A 86 -8.10 5.88 -28.75
CA VAL A 86 -7.14 5.48 -29.78
C VAL A 86 -6.74 6.72 -30.55
N PHE A 87 -5.45 7.02 -30.58
CA PHE A 87 -4.87 8.16 -31.27
C PHE A 87 -4.02 7.69 -32.46
N THR A 88 -4.09 8.44 -33.54
CA THR A 88 -3.45 8.11 -34.82
C THR A 88 -2.12 8.83 -35.01
N ASP A 89 -1.38 8.44 -36.04
CA ASP A 89 -0.09 9.04 -36.45
C ASP A 89 -0.14 10.56 -36.74
N ASN A 90 -1.32 11.11 -37.01
CA ASN A 90 -1.55 12.55 -37.19
C ASN A 90 -1.97 13.28 -35.89
N GLY A 91 -1.95 12.60 -34.74
CA GLY A 91 -2.32 13.15 -33.44
C GLY A 91 -3.81 13.20 -33.12
N SER A 92 -4.70 12.84 -34.05
CA SER A 92 -6.15 12.89 -33.85
C SER A 92 -6.71 11.58 -33.27
N LYS A 93 -7.95 11.60 -32.76
CA LYS A 93 -8.65 10.36 -32.37
C LYS A 93 -9.05 9.54 -33.59
N ALA A 94 -8.88 8.22 -33.53
CA ALA A 94 -9.21 7.31 -34.62
C ALA A 94 -10.71 7.35 -34.98
N ASN A 95 -11.01 7.22 -36.28
CA ASN A 95 -12.37 7.30 -36.80
C ASN A 95 -13.06 5.93 -36.72
N VAL A 96 -13.82 5.70 -35.63
CA VAL A 96 -14.52 4.44 -35.36
C VAL A 96 -15.81 4.32 -36.18
N GLU A 97 -15.98 3.20 -36.87
CA GLU A 97 -17.21 2.80 -37.56
C GLU A 97 -18.19 2.11 -36.61
N SER A 98 -17.71 1.14 -35.83
CA SER A 98 -18.52 0.37 -34.88
C SER A 98 -17.66 -0.19 -33.75
N ILE A 99 -18.31 -0.45 -32.62
CA ILE A 99 -17.74 -1.18 -31.48
C ILE A 99 -18.68 -2.31 -31.09
N VAL A 100 -18.13 -3.49 -30.83
CA VAL A 100 -18.87 -4.68 -30.42
C VAL A 100 -18.13 -5.33 -29.26
N ALA A 101 -18.84 -5.67 -28.19
CA ALA A 101 -18.31 -6.55 -27.14
C ALA A 101 -19.02 -7.90 -27.26
N ASP A 102 -18.26 -8.97 -27.52
CA ASP A 102 -18.80 -10.32 -27.57
C ASP A 102 -18.90 -10.87 -26.15
N PHE A 103 -20.13 -11.13 -25.68
CA PHE A 103 -20.41 -11.72 -24.38
C PHE A 103 -21.64 -12.62 -24.45
N ASP A 104 -21.53 -13.79 -23.82
CA ASP A 104 -22.58 -14.81 -23.82
C ASP A 104 -23.57 -14.53 -22.67
N CYS A 105 -24.62 -13.73 -22.93
CA CYS A 105 -25.74 -13.70 -22.01
C CYS A 105 -27.09 -13.50 -22.71
N ASP A 106 -28.09 -14.26 -22.27
CA ASP A 106 -29.49 -14.00 -22.56
C ASP A 106 -29.85 -12.56 -22.12
N ILE A 107 -30.36 -11.79 -23.07
CA ILE A 107 -30.69 -10.35 -22.97
C ILE A 107 -31.64 -10.02 -21.80
N SER A 108 -32.26 -11.03 -21.16
CA SER A 108 -33.13 -10.86 -20.00
C SER A 108 -32.41 -10.71 -18.65
N GLU A 109 -31.10 -10.96 -18.58
CA GLU A 109 -30.29 -10.87 -17.34
C GLU A 109 -29.07 -9.91 -17.46
N THR A 110 -29.02 -9.08 -18.50
CA THR A 110 -27.93 -8.11 -18.69
C THR A 110 -27.90 -7.06 -17.57
N PRO A 111 -26.75 -6.81 -16.92
CA PRO A 111 -26.56 -5.66 -16.05
C PRO A 111 -26.86 -4.35 -16.80
N VAL A 112 -27.25 -3.31 -16.07
CA VAL A 112 -27.66 -1.99 -16.59
C VAL A 112 -26.52 -1.24 -17.34
N CYS A 113 -25.29 -1.78 -17.39
CA CYS A 113 -24.07 -1.08 -17.83
C CYS A 113 -23.27 -1.81 -18.94
N ALA A 114 -23.93 -2.53 -19.86
CA ALA A 114 -23.26 -3.39 -20.85
C ALA A 114 -23.08 -2.77 -22.26
N LEU A 115 -23.41 -1.49 -22.45
CA LEU A 115 -23.37 -0.82 -23.76
C LEU A 115 -21.92 -0.57 -24.21
N PRO A 116 -21.41 -1.24 -25.28
CA PRO A 116 -20.03 -1.06 -25.74
C PRO A 116 -19.70 0.38 -26.13
N GLU A 117 -20.70 1.17 -26.52
CA GLU A 117 -20.54 2.59 -26.87
C GLU A 117 -20.01 3.44 -25.70
N ASN A 118 -20.21 3.00 -24.45
CA ASN A 118 -19.65 3.68 -23.27
C ASN A 118 -18.13 3.67 -23.26
N LEU A 119 -17.49 2.70 -23.93
CA LEU A 119 -16.03 2.66 -24.03
C LEU A 119 -15.47 3.79 -24.89
N LEU A 120 -16.28 4.44 -25.73
CA LEU A 120 -15.84 5.47 -26.69
C LEU A 120 -16.52 6.84 -26.48
N ASN A 121 -17.31 6.99 -25.42
CA ASN A 121 -18.12 8.20 -25.19
C ASN A 121 -17.27 9.42 -24.73
N GLY A 122 -15.99 9.22 -24.39
CA GLY A 122 -15.07 10.25 -23.94
C GLY A 122 -15.29 10.73 -22.50
N ASN A 123 -16.27 10.19 -21.79
CA ASN A 123 -16.56 10.50 -20.38
C ASN A 123 -15.78 9.54 -19.46
N ASN A 124 -14.45 9.54 -19.56
CA ASN A 124 -13.63 8.51 -18.92
C ASN A 124 -13.40 8.77 -17.42
N ARG A 125 -13.44 10.04 -17.00
CA ARG A 125 -13.29 10.49 -15.60
C ARG A 125 -14.64 10.51 -14.87
N THR A 126 -15.37 9.40 -14.93
CA THR A 126 -16.71 9.28 -14.35
C THR A 126 -16.83 8.08 -13.40
N LYS A 127 -17.78 8.19 -12.48
CA LYS A 127 -18.28 7.10 -11.64
C LYS A 127 -19.75 6.79 -11.87
N ASP A 128 -20.38 7.53 -12.77
CA ASP A 128 -21.77 7.34 -13.13
C ASP A 128 -21.91 5.99 -13.84
N GLU A 129 -22.62 5.06 -13.21
CA GLU A 129 -22.84 3.71 -13.70
C GLU A 129 -23.40 3.67 -15.13
N THR A 130 -24.13 4.71 -15.54
CA THR A 130 -24.70 4.81 -16.89
C THR A 130 -23.66 5.09 -17.97
N SER A 131 -22.51 5.67 -17.58
CA SER A 131 -21.40 6.01 -18.46
C SER A 131 -20.27 4.97 -18.45
N LEU A 132 -20.34 3.97 -17.56
CA LEU A 132 -19.34 2.91 -17.44
C LEU A 132 -19.70 1.69 -18.29
N TRP A 133 -18.69 0.89 -18.64
CA TRP A 133 -18.89 -0.41 -19.28
C TRP A 133 -18.52 -1.55 -18.34
N MET A 134 -19.39 -2.55 -18.23
CA MET A 134 -19.18 -3.76 -17.43
C MET A 134 -20.02 -4.91 -17.98
N THR A 135 -19.45 -6.12 -17.96
CA THR A 135 -20.13 -7.36 -18.35
C THR A 135 -19.73 -8.53 -17.44
N LYS A 136 -20.39 -9.68 -17.60
CA LYS A 136 -20.03 -10.92 -16.91
C LYS A 136 -18.65 -11.38 -17.39
N PHE A 137 -17.86 -11.93 -16.47
CA PHE A 137 -16.52 -12.43 -16.73
C PHE A 137 -16.43 -13.90 -16.38
N ASP A 138 -15.77 -14.67 -17.26
CA ASP A 138 -15.38 -16.05 -17.04
C ASP A 138 -13.92 -16.20 -17.49
N ILE A 139 -13.09 -16.81 -16.65
CA ILE A 139 -11.67 -17.00 -16.92
C ILE A 139 -11.44 -17.95 -18.10
N ASP A 140 -12.36 -18.91 -18.30
CA ASP A 140 -12.27 -19.88 -19.39
C ASP A 140 -12.78 -19.30 -20.72
N SER A 141 -13.52 -18.19 -20.67
CA SER A 141 -14.10 -17.52 -21.83
C SER A 141 -13.85 -16.00 -21.78
N PRO A 142 -12.66 -15.54 -22.18
CA PRO A 142 -12.27 -14.14 -22.08
C PRO A 142 -13.17 -13.25 -22.95
N VAL A 143 -13.53 -12.08 -22.41
CA VAL A 143 -14.38 -11.11 -23.10
C VAL A 143 -13.59 -10.42 -24.21
N VAL A 144 -14.21 -10.30 -25.38
CA VAL A 144 -13.58 -9.69 -26.57
C VAL A 144 -14.30 -8.40 -26.94
N VAL A 145 -13.58 -7.29 -26.99
CA VAL A 145 -14.07 -5.99 -27.47
C VAL A 145 -13.41 -5.69 -28.82
N THR A 146 -14.21 -5.53 -29.86
CA THR A 146 -13.77 -5.23 -31.23
C THR A 146 -14.17 -3.81 -31.62
N ILE A 147 -13.21 -3.01 -32.04
CA ILE A 147 -13.38 -1.67 -32.61
C ILE A 147 -13.03 -1.75 -34.10
N ASN A 148 -14.01 -1.47 -34.96
CA ASN A 148 -13.79 -1.37 -36.40
C ASN A 148 -13.64 0.09 -36.80
N PHE A 149 -12.56 0.44 -37.48
CA PHE A 149 -12.34 1.78 -38.04
C PHE A 149 -12.96 1.92 -39.43
N ARG A 150 -13.35 3.14 -39.82
CA ARG A 150 -13.93 3.42 -41.15
C ARG A 150 -12.93 3.26 -42.30
N GLU A 151 -11.65 3.44 -41.99
CA GLU A 151 -10.51 3.38 -42.91
C GLU A 151 -9.32 2.82 -42.13
N ASP A 152 -8.26 2.43 -42.84
CA ASP A 152 -7.06 1.89 -42.19
C ASP A 152 -6.41 3.01 -41.35
N GLN A 153 -6.27 2.78 -40.05
CA GLN A 153 -5.72 3.73 -39.10
C GLN A 153 -4.33 3.28 -38.68
N SER A 154 -3.34 4.17 -38.77
CA SER A 154 -2.03 3.98 -38.14
C SER A 154 -2.12 4.39 -36.68
N ILE A 155 -1.97 3.44 -35.76
CA ILE A 155 -2.15 3.68 -34.32
C ILE A 155 -0.84 4.20 -33.73
N ALA A 156 -0.87 5.39 -33.12
CA ALA A 156 0.26 5.99 -32.43
C ALA A 156 0.21 5.77 -30.92
N MET A 157 -0.99 5.80 -30.33
CA MET A 157 -1.19 5.65 -28.89
C MET A 157 -2.56 5.06 -28.60
N ILE A 158 -2.63 4.12 -27.66
CA ILE A 158 -3.88 3.62 -27.07
C ILE A 158 -3.87 3.99 -25.59
N ARG A 159 -4.92 4.63 -25.10
CA ARG A 159 -5.12 4.89 -23.68
C ARG A 159 -6.32 4.12 -23.17
N ILE A 160 -6.14 3.36 -22.09
CA ILE A 160 -7.17 2.54 -21.47
C ILE A 160 -7.51 3.12 -20.11
N TRP A 161 -8.78 3.41 -19.91
CA TRP A 161 -9.32 3.89 -18.65
C TRP A 161 -9.98 2.73 -17.93
N ASN A 162 -9.36 2.28 -16.84
CA ASN A 162 -9.82 1.11 -16.12
C ASN A 162 -11.06 1.40 -15.25
N TYR A 163 -11.79 0.37 -14.81
CA TYR A 163 -13.09 0.50 -14.15
C TYR A 163 -13.02 1.25 -12.81
N ASN A 164 -13.57 2.45 -12.76
CA ASN A 164 -13.43 3.40 -11.65
C ASN A 164 -14.77 3.76 -10.96
N LYS A 165 -15.75 2.85 -10.93
CA LYS A 165 -17.04 3.10 -10.26
C LYS A 165 -16.88 3.48 -8.79
N SER A 166 -16.05 2.74 -8.05
CA SER A 166 -15.66 3.04 -6.68
C SER A 166 -14.47 2.17 -6.27
N ARG A 167 -13.81 2.51 -5.17
CA ARG A 167 -12.66 1.76 -4.63
C ARG A 167 -12.91 0.25 -4.50
N VAL A 168 -14.10 -0.15 -4.05
CA VAL A 168 -14.46 -1.57 -3.91
C VAL A 168 -14.72 -2.25 -5.25
N HIS A 169 -15.22 -1.52 -6.26
CA HIS A 169 -15.52 -2.08 -7.57
C HIS A 169 -14.34 -2.02 -8.53
N ALA A 170 -13.24 -1.32 -8.20
CA ALA A 170 -12.05 -1.27 -9.04
C ALA A 170 -11.41 -2.67 -9.25
N ALA A 171 -11.75 -3.68 -8.44
CA ALA A 171 -11.35 -5.07 -8.66
C ALA A 171 -12.01 -5.71 -9.90
N ARG A 172 -13.10 -5.13 -10.41
CA ARG A 172 -13.73 -5.48 -11.70
C ARG A 172 -12.97 -4.94 -12.90
N GLY A 173 -11.95 -4.10 -12.66
CA GLY A 173 -11.09 -3.61 -13.72
C GLY A 173 -10.31 -4.74 -14.38
N VAL A 174 -10.01 -4.56 -15.66
CA VAL A 174 -9.14 -5.47 -16.43
C VAL A 174 -7.72 -5.41 -15.86
N ARG A 175 -7.08 -6.57 -15.69
CA ARG A 175 -5.68 -6.67 -15.26
C ARG A 175 -4.78 -7.05 -16.42
N GLN A 176 -4.95 -8.23 -17.02
CA GLN A 176 -4.19 -8.63 -18.21
C GLN A 176 -5.06 -8.58 -19.46
N LEU A 177 -4.48 -8.12 -20.58
CA LEU A 177 -5.14 -8.09 -21.87
C LEU A 177 -4.18 -8.31 -23.03
N GLU A 178 -4.73 -8.79 -24.14
CA GLU A 178 -4.08 -8.89 -25.44
C GLU A 178 -4.79 -7.96 -26.43
N ILE A 179 -4.02 -7.23 -27.24
CA ILE A 179 -4.54 -6.36 -28.30
C ILE A 179 -4.01 -6.85 -29.64
N THR A 180 -4.90 -7.10 -30.58
CA THR A 180 -4.56 -7.42 -31.97
C THR A 180 -5.12 -6.39 -32.93
N LEU A 181 -4.39 -6.07 -33.99
CA LEU A 181 -4.85 -5.25 -35.12
C LEU A 181 -4.80 -6.09 -36.40
N ASP A 182 -5.96 -6.29 -37.03
CA ASP A 182 -6.14 -7.20 -38.19
C ASP A 182 -5.46 -8.56 -37.96
N ASP A 183 -5.81 -9.21 -36.84
CA ASP A 183 -5.31 -10.51 -36.37
C ASP A 183 -3.80 -10.56 -36.01
N LYS A 184 -3.09 -9.43 -36.02
CA LYS A 184 -1.70 -9.34 -35.58
C LYS A 184 -1.62 -8.83 -34.15
N LEU A 185 -0.95 -9.57 -33.27
CA LEU A 185 -0.69 -9.12 -31.90
C LEU A 185 0.15 -7.84 -31.92
N ILE A 186 -0.36 -6.78 -31.29
CA ILE A 186 0.32 -5.47 -31.16
C ILE A 186 0.64 -5.13 -29.70
N PHE A 187 -0.08 -5.72 -28.73
CA PHE A 187 0.23 -5.58 -27.32
C PHE A 187 -0.22 -6.81 -26.53
N LYS A 188 0.56 -7.20 -25.51
CA LYS A 188 0.19 -8.18 -24.51
C LYS A 188 0.82 -7.77 -23.19
N GLY A 189 0.02 -7.53 -22.16
CA GLY A 189 0.54 -7.02 -20.91
C GLY A 189 -0.51 -6.81 -19.82
N GLU A 190 -0.02 -6.34 -18.68
CA GLU A 190 -0.83 -5.94 -17.53
C GLU A 190 -1.09 -4.43 -17.57
N ILE A 191 -2.30 -4.00 -17.19
CA ILE A 191 -2.67 -2.58 -17.04
C ILE A 191 -3.06 -2.28 -15.58
N SER A 192 -2.77 -1.06 -15.15
CA SER A 192 -2.97 -0.56 -13.80
C SER A 192 -4.44 -0.56 -13.39
N ARG A 193 -4.68 -0.84 -12.11
CA ARG A 193 -6.02 -0.73 -11.51
C ARG A 193 -6.42 0.74 -11.35
N ALA A 194 -7.70 1.06 -11.50
CA ALA A 194 -8.23 2.38 -11.16
C ALA A 194 -8.20 2.65 -9.65
N ASP A 195 -7.98 3.91 -9.25
CA ASP A 195 -7.78 4.35 -7.86
C ASP A 195 -9.06 4.40 -7.00
N GLY A 196 -10.25 4.46 -7.61
CA GLY A 196 -11.51 4.48 -6.89
C GLY A 196 -11.87 5.83 -6.25
N LEU A 197 -11.14 6.92 -6.49
CA LEU A 197 -11.29 8.26 -5.86
C LEU A 197 -11.87 9.29 -6.86
N CYS A 198 -12.68 10.26 -6.40
CA CYS A 198 -13.33 11.25 -7.30
C CYS A 198 -13.19 12.70 -6.85
N GLU A 199 -12.37 12.98 -5.84
CA GLU A 199 -12.30 14.32 -5.27
C GLU A 199 -10.89 14.88 -5.43
N THR A 200 -10.78 15.76 -6.44
CA THR A 200 -9.86 16.91 -6.58
C THR A 200 -8.36 16.64 -6.43
N ASN A 201 -7.66 16.79 -7.56
CA ASN A 201 -6.20 16.89 -7.78
C ASN A 201 -5.36 15.60 -7.94
N SER A 202 -5.97 14.42 -8.03
CA SER A 202 -5.28 13.23 -8.55
C SER A 202 -5.91 12.84 -9.88
N GLU A 203 -5.34 13.37 -10.96
CA GLU A 203 -5.77 13.04 -12.32
C GLU A 203 -5.13 11.71 -12.73
N SER A 204 -5.81 10.59 -12.49
CA SER A 204 -5.45 9.33 -13.15
C SER A 204 -5.59 9.55 -14.66
N LEU A 205 -4.49 9.47 -15.42
CA LEU A 205 -4.43 9.77 -16.86
C LEU A 205 -4.78 8.55 -17.76
N GLY A 206 -5.31 7.47 -17.18
CA GLY A 206 -5.44 6.18 -17.86
C GLY A 206 -4.09 5.53 -18.20
N ASP A 207 -4.07 4.22 -18.43
CA ASP A 207 -2.85 3.54 -18.87
C ASP A 207 -2.61 3.78 -20.35
N THR A 208 -1.42 4.27 -20.67
CA THR A 208 -1.06 4.66 -22.03
C THR A 208 -0.07 3.66 -22.63
N ILE A 209 -0.43 3.12 -23.79
CA ILE A 209 0.38 2.22 -24.61
C ILE A 209 0.83 3.03 -25.83
N LEU A 210 2.15 3.23 -25.97
CA LEU A 210 2.76 3.99 -27.06
C LEU A 210 3.27 3.07 -28.17
N PHE A 211 2.97 3.43 -29.41
CA PHE A 211 3.45 2.76 -30.62
C PHE A 211 4.36 3.67 -31.47
N THR A 212 4.75 4.83 -30.94
CA THR A 212 5.66 5.79 -31.59
C THR A 212 6.55 6.47 -30.54
N MET A 213 7.74 6.86 -30.98
CA MET A 213 8.67 7.73 -30.23
C MET A 213 8.94 9.04 -31.00
N ASP A 214 8.15 9.35 -32.03
CA ASP A 214 8.28 10.58 -32.81
C ASP A 214 7.65 11.77 -32.06
N ASP A 215 8.51 12.70 -31.64
CA ASP A 215 8.13 13.91 -30.91
C ASP A 215 7.04 14.73 -31.63
N ALA A 216 7.05 14.78 -32.97
CA ALA A 216 6.05 15.54 -33.72
C ALA A 216 4.65 14.92 -33.63
N ILE A 217 4.58 13.58 -33.56
CA ILE A 217 3.31 12.85 -33.38
C ILE A 217 2.83 13.04 -31.94
N LEU A 218 3.72 12.93 -30.96
CA LEU A 218 3.38 13.11 -29.55
C LEU A 218 2.91 14.54 -29.23
N GLU A 219 3.54 15.55 -29.84
CA GLU A 219 3.10 16.94 -29.74
C GLU A 219 1.73 17.14 -30.38
N ALA A 220 1.51 16.57 -31.58
CA ALA A 220 0.20 16.61 -32.24
C ALA A 220 -0.89 15.89 -31.43
N ILE A 221 -0.57 14.78 -30.73
CA ILE A 221 -1.48 14.13 -29.78
C ILE A 221 -1.80 15.07 -28.63
N SER A 222 -0.77 15.66 -28.00
CA SER A 222 -0.93 16.60 -26.88
C SER A 222 -1.81 17.80 -27.24
N GLU A 223 -1.69 18.33 -28.47
CA GLU A 223 -2.51 19.44 -28.94
C GLU A 223 -3.99 19.04 -29.14
N ASN A 224 -4.26 17.80 -29.55
CA ASN A 224 -5.62 17.33 -29.84
C ASN A 224 -6.27 16.58 -28.67
N ASP A 225 -5.53 16.31 -27.60
CA ASP A 225 -6.03 15.62 -26.42
C ASP A 225 -6.80 16.56 -25.50
N VAL A 226 -8.13 16.56 -25.65
CA VAL A 226 -9.06 17.32 -24.80
C VAL A 226 -8.88 16.94 -23.32
N SER A 227 -8.49 15.70 -23.02
CA SER A 227 -8.27 15.23 -21.65
C SER A 227 -7.05 15.87 -20.98
N MET A 228 -6.13 16.45 -21.75
CA MET A 228 -4.94 17.21 -21.32
C MET A 228 -5.18 18.73 -21.32
N GLN A 229 -6.10 19.26 -22.15
CA GLN A 229 -6.36 20.70 -22.25
C GLN A 229 -7.11 21.28 -21.03
N ASP A 230 -7.87 20.46 -20.30
CA ASP A 230 -8.49 20.85 -19.02
C ASP A 230 -7.44 21.21 -17.94
N GLU A 231 -6.18 20.77 -18.10
CA GLU A 231 -5.07 21.16 -17.21
C GLU A 231 -4.48 22.56 -17.55
N ILE A 232 -4.51 22.98 -18.81
CA ILE A 232 -3.86 24.23 -19.27
C ILE A 232 -4.70 25.47 -18.92
N GLN A 233 -6.04 25.37 -18.87
CA GLN A 233 -6.89 26.48 -18.44
C GLN A 233 -6.85 26.74 -16.93
N GLY A 234 -6.32 25.81 -16.13
CA GLY A 234 -6.07 26.01 -14.70
C GLY A 234 -4.84 26.88 -14.39
N SER A 235 -3.98 27.16 -15.37
CA SER A 235 -2.63 27.69 -15.11
C SER A 235 -2.26 29.05 -15.74
N VAL A 236 -3.14 29.74 -16.49
CA VAL A 236 -2.80 31.09 -17.01
C VAL A 236 -3.96 32.10 -16.99
N GLY A 237 -3.88 33.07 -16.05
CA GLY A 237 -4.35 34.44 -16.26
C GLY A 237 -5.23 35.07 -15.18
N GLN A 238 -4.66 35.91 -14.30
CA GLN A 238 -5.03 37.33 -14.06
C GLN A 238 -4.31 37.92 -12.80
N PRO A 239 -4.08 39.25 -12.74
CA PRO A 239 -3.08 39.88 -11.90
C PRO A 239 -3.51 40.10 -10.45
N VAL A 240 -2.50 40.24 -9.59
CA VAL A 240 -2.57 40.55 -8.16
C VAL A 240 -3.41 41.82 -7.89
N GLU A 241 -4.62 41.65 -7.35
CA GLU A 241 -5.28 42.68 -6.55
C GLU A 241 -6.27 42.08 -5.52
N SER A 242 -6.01 42.42 -4.25
CA SER A 242 -6.91 42.36 -3.08
C SER A 242 -7.36 40.98 -2.52
N LEU A 243 -6.49 40.42 -1.68
CA LEU A 243 -6.83 39.48 -0.59
C LEU A 243 -7.77 40.14 0.44
N ALA A 244 -9.08 40.16 0.18
CA ALA A 244 -10.11 40.31 1.21
C ALA A 244 -11.50 40.15 0.59
N SER A 245 -11.98 38.92 0.44
CA SER A 245 -13.41 38.50 0.53
C SER A 245 -13.72 37.34 -0.41
N LEU A 246 -13.45 36.10 0.02
CA LEU A 246 -14.24 34.91 -0.34
C LEU A 246 -14.03 33.83 0.74
N ASN A 247 -14.14 34.26 2.00
CA ASN A 247 -14.55 33.36 3.08
C ASN A 247 -16.08 33.28 3.03
N ARG A 248 -16.63 32.17 2.54
CA ARG A 248 -17.93 31.65 3.01
C ARG A 248 -18.05 30.15 2.72
N ARG A 249 -17.75 29.40 3.77
CA ARG A 249 -18.07 28.00 4.01
C ARG A 249 -19.60 27.79 4.00
N PRO A 250 -20.14 26.70 3.44
CA PRO A 250 -21.50 26.25 3.75
C PRO A 250 -21.54 25.78 5.22
N SER A 251 -22.47 26.36 5.99
CA SER A 251 -22.71 26.05 7.41
C SER A 251 -23.67 24.86 7.55
N THR A 252 -23.28 23.86 8.33
CA THR A 252 -24.20 22.88 8.95
C THR A 252 -23.95 22.89 10.46
N GLY A 253 -24.92 23.43 11.21
CA GLY A 253 -24.93 23.42 12.66
C GLY A 253 -25.33 24.76 13.26
N ASP A 254 -26.64 25.01 13.35
CA ASP A 254 -27.21 26.13 14.08
C ASP A 254 -27.14 25.83 15.60
N PRO A 255 -26.52 26.67 16.45
CA PRO A 255 -26.50 26.52 17.89
C PRO A 255 -27.38 27.57 18.57
N SER A 256 -28.53 27.16 19.09
CA SER A 256 -29.22 27.79 20.23
C SER A 256 -30.31 26.81 20.69
N LEU A 257 -30.40 26.39 21.96
CA LEU A 257 -30.64 27.22 23.13
C LEU A 257 -30.18 26.51 24.44
N ILE A 258 -29.33 27.20 25.20
CA ILE A 258 -29.43 27.50 26.64
C ILE A 258 -29.63 26.34 27.64
N LEU A 259 -28.53 26.04 28.35
CA LEU A 259 -28.36 26.09 29.81
C LEU A 259 -29.62 25.89 30.68
N GLY A 260 -29.76 24.70 31.27
CA GLY A 260 -30.62 24.45 32.42
C GLY A 260 -29.78 23.94 33.59
N THR A 261 -29.54 24.80 34.58
CA THR A 261 -28.99 24.45 35.88
C THR A 261 -29.94 23.54 36.66
N ALA A 262 -29.47 22.39 37.15
CA ALA A 262 -30.01 21.65 38.29
C ALA A 262 -28.93 20.64 38.75
N SER A 263 -28.15 20.98 39.79
CA SER A 263 -28.35 20.54 41.18
C SER A 263 -27.85 19.12 41.45
N ILE A 264 -26.85 19.08 42.33
CA ILE A 264 -26.36 17.94 43.10
C ILE A 264 -27.54 17.08 43.58
N ALA A 265 -27.59 15.83 43.13
CA ALA A 265 -28.34 14.78 43.78
C ALA A 265 -27.35 13.66 44.10
N GLN A 266 -27.10 13.46 45.39
CA GLN A 266 -26.50 12.26 45.93
C GLN A 266 -27.42 11.09 45.63
N GLU A 267 -26.94 10.10 44.89
CA GLU A 267 -27.48 8.75 44.96
C GLU A 267 -26.35 7.81 45.39
N ASN A 268 -26.50 7.33 46.63
CA ASN A 268 -25.70 6.27 47.22
C ASN A 268 -26.00 4.97 46.48
N HIS A 269 -25.01 4.38 45.80
CA HIS A 269 -24.98 2.94 45.60
C HIS A 269 -23.55 2.42 45.80
N GLU A 270 -23.48 1.59 46.84
CA GLU A 270 -22.38 0.87 47.47
C GLU A 270 -21.18 0.50 46.59
N GLU A 271 -20.00 0.96 47.04
CA GLU A 271 -18.68 0.55 46.59
C GLU A 271 -18.49 -0.96 46.74
N SER A 272 -18.20 -1.64 45.63
CA SER A 272 -17.38 -2.85 45.67
C SER A 272 -15.94 -2.46 45.33
N HIS A 273 -15.10 -2.44 46.36
CA HIS A 273 -13.66 -2.20 46.27
C HIS A 273 -13.00 -3.27 45.37
N LEU A 274 -12.71 -2.91 44.12
CA LEU A 274 -11.56 -3.43 43.40
C LEU A 274 -10.55 -2.29 43.29
N ASP A 275 -9.55 -2.31 44.19
CA ASP A 275 -8.44 -1.35 44.20
C ASP A 275 -7.63 -1.46 42.90
N CYS A 276 -7.81 -0.53 41.97
CA CYS A 276 -6.79 -0.25 40.95
C CYS A 276 -5.66 0.54 41.63
N GLN A 277 -4.55 -0.13 41.93
CA GLN A 277 -3.34 0.53 42.42
C GLN A 277 -2.46 0.88 41.23
N PHE A 278 -2.16 2.17 41.08
CA PHE A 278 -1.17 2.67 40.14
C PHE A 278 0.16 2.82 40.88
N SER A 279 1.23 2.33 40.29
CA SER A 279 2.59 2.52 40.82
C SER A 279 3.54 2.82 39.67
N CYS A 280 4.63 3.55 39.96
CA CYS A 280 5.64 3.89 38.96
C CYS A 280 6.96 3.23 39.33
N GLU A 281 7.62 2.62 38.37
CA GLU A 281 9.03 2.22 38.48
C GLU A 281 9.80 2.76 37.27
N GLY A 282 10.63 3.78 37.51
CA GLY A 282 11.27 4.52 36.41
C GLY A 282 10.23 5.31 35.60
N ASP A 283 10.35 5.26 34.27
CA ASP A 283 9.46 5.96 33.34
C ASP A 283 8.16 5.18 33.05
N ASN A 284 8.10 3.89 33.41
CA ASN A 284 6.96 3.03 33.09
C ASN A 284 5.87 3.07 34.18
N MET A 285 4.64 3.36 33.77
CA MET A 285 3.47 3.26 34.65
C MET A 285 3.03 1.79 34.77
N ILE A 286 3.04 1.26 35.99
CA ILE A 286 2.55 -0.08 36.29
C ILE A 286 1.09 0.01 36.72
N VAL A 287 0.24 -0.69 35.97
CA VAL A 287 -1.21 -0.78 36.21
C VAL A 287 -1.52 -2.16 36.79
N ARG A 288 -2.01 -2.18 38.03
CA ARG A 288 -2.53 -3.41 38.66
C ARG A 288 -4.00 -3.59 38.34
N GLY A 289 -4.35 -4.67 37.66
CA GLY A 289 -5.72 -4.95 37.21
C GLY A 289 -6.06 -6.43 37.18
N LYS A 290 -7.35 -6.75 37.30
CA LYS A 290 -7.85 -8.13 37.09
C LYS A 290 -8.63 -8.24 35.78
N VAL A 291 -9.42 -7.22 35.47
CA VAL A 291 -10.24 -7.15 34.25
C VAL A 291 -9.71 -6.02 33.39
N PHE A 292 -9.29 -6.33 32.18
CA PHE A 292 -8.91 -5.35 31.17
C PHE A 292 -9.96 -5.40 30.05
N HIS A 293 -10.49 -4.24 29.69
CA HIS A 293 -11.53 -4.12 28.69
C HIS A 293 -11.10 -3.14 27.60
N MET A 294 -11.36 -3.50 26.35
CA MET A 294 -11.00 -2.74 25.17
C MET A 294 -12.25 -2.51 24.32
N GLU A 295 -12.51 -1.25 23.99
CA GLU A 295 -13.58 -0.85 23.07
C GLU A 295 -12.94 -0.44 21.73
N LEU A 296 -13.19 -1.21 20.68
CA LEU A 296 -12.65 -0.97 19.35
C LEU A 296 -13.57 0.01 18.61
N ARG A 297 -13.15 1.27 18.49
CA ARG A 297 -14.02 2.38 18.07
C ARG A 297 -14.04 2.63 16.59
N ASP A 298 -12.89 2.53 15.93
CA ASP A 298 -12.76 2.74 14.49
C ASP A 298 -11.75 1.75 13.89
N ASN A 299 -11.88 1.51 12.60
CA ASN A 299 -10.87 0.89 11.75
C ASN A 299 -10.26 1.91 10.78
N TRP A 300 -9.37 1.44 9.90
CA TRP A 300 -8.64 2.28 8.94
C TRP A 300 -9.44 2.66 7.69
N GLY A 301 -10.67 2.16 7.51
CA GLY A 301 -11.55 2.54 6.41
C GLY A 301 -12.30 1.38 5.74
N CYS A 302 -12.46 0.23 6.42
CA CYS A 302 -13.34 -0.85 5.99
C CYS A 302 -14.75 -0.62 6.58
N PRO A 303 -15.82 -0.55 5.78
CA PRO A 303 -17.13 -0.14 6.30
C PRO A 303 -17.72 -1.13 7.32
N ASP A 304 -17.60 -2.43 7.05
CA ASP A 304 -18.42 -3.45 7.74
C ASP A 304 -17.59 -4.46 8.56
N MET A 305 -16.26 -4.29 8.62
CA MET A 305 -15.38 -5.25 9.29
C MET A 305 -14.36 -4.57 10.19
N ILE A 306 -14.06 -5.22 11.31
CA ILE A 306 -12.96 -4.85 12.21
C ILE A 306 -12.20 -6.10 12.61
N GLY A 307 -10.88 -6.02 12.61
CA GLY A 307 -10.03 -7.19 12.86
C GLY A 307 -8.75 -6.86 13.60
N LEU A 308 -8.19 -7.90 14.19
CA LEU A 308 -6.87 -7.92 14.80
C LEU A 308 -6.25 -9.29 14.54
N THR A 309 -4.94 -9.34 14.41
CA THR A 309 -4.21 -10.61 14.36
C THR A 309 -4.04 -11.16 15.76
N GLY A 310 -3.60 -10.33 16.70
CA GLY A 310 -3.46 -10.72 18.09
C GLY A 310 -3.06 -9.56 19.00
N PHE A 311 -3.00 -9.83 20.30
CA PHE A 311 -2.46 -8.89 21.28
C PHE A 311 -1.81 -9.64 22.44
N GLN A 312 -0.93 -8.95 23.16
CA GLN A 312 -0.19 -9.53 24.27
C GLN A 312 0.03 -8.50 25.38
N PHE A 313 -0.34 -8.86 26.60
CA PHE A 313 -0.09 -8.00 27.77
C PHE A 313 1.36 -8.14 28.21
N LEU A 314 2.00 -7.01 28.57
CA LEU A 314 3.38 -6.96 29.03
C LEU A 314 3.41 -6.83 30.56
N GLY A 315 4.10 -7.75 31.23
CA GLY A 315 4.30 -7.74 32.67
C GLY A 315 5.32 -6.69 33.13
N ARG A 316 5.53 -6.58 34.45
CA ARG A 316 6.44 -5.60 35.08
C ARG A 316 7.89 -5.68 34.59
N ASP A 317 8.34 -6.85 34.19
CA ASP A 317 9.68 -7.13 33.68
C ASP A 317 9.75 -7.04 32.14
N GLY A 318 8.67 -6.62 31.48
CA GLY A 318 8.55 -6.60 30.02
C GLY A 318 8.27 -7.97 29.41
N HIS A 319 8.22 -9.04 30.19
CA HIS A 319 7.89 -10.36 29.66
C HIS A 319 6.38 -10.48 29.39
N PRO A 320 6.01 -11.24 28.36
CA PRO A 320 4.61 -11.41 28.00
C PRO A 320 3.84 -12.20 29.06
N LEU A 321 2.64 -11.72 29.41
CA LEU A 321 1.69 -12.42 30.25
C LEU A 321 0.89 -13.43 29.42
N ALA A 322 0.79 -14.66 29.92
CA ALA A 322 0.01 -15.71 29.27
C ALA A 322 -1.49 -15.40 29.36
N VAL A 323 -2.12 -15.18 28.21
CA VAL A 323 -3.57 -15.04 28.08
C VAL A 323 -4.11 -16.28 27.37
N THR A 324 -5.13 -16.91 27.93
CA THR A 324 -5.77 -18.09 27.35
C THR A 324 -7.17 -17.73 26.84
N SER A 325 -7.70 -18.49 25.88
CA SER A 325 -9.02 -18.21 25.30
C SER A 325 -10.15 -18.23 26.35
N SER A 326 -10.00 -18.97 27.46
CA SER A 326 -10.96 -18.97 28.57
C SER A 326 -11.00 -17.66 29.37
N MET A 327 -9.96 -16.83 29.27
CA MET A 327 -9.91 -15.51 29.91
C MET A 327 -10.57 -14.43 29.05
N LEU A 328 -10.87 -14.73 27.77
CA LEU A 328 -11.37 -13.77 26.79
C LEU A 328 -12.90 -13.78 26.71
N GLN A 329 -13.47 -12.59 26.65
CA GLN A 329 -14.85 -12.36 26.24
C GLN A 329 -14.86 -11.34 25.11
N CYS A 330 -15.64 -11.61 24.06
CA CYS A 330 -15.78 -10.71 22.93
C CYS A 330 -17.25 -10.51 22.59
N SER A 331 -17.62 -9.31 22.12
CA SER A 331 -18.95 -9.06 21.57
C SER A 331 -19.25 -9.93 20.34
N ASN A 332 -18.22 -10.27 19.56
CA ASN A 332 -18.28 -11.17 18.42
C ASN A 332 -17.41 -12.42 18.70
N PRO A 333 -17.99 -13.47 19.31
CA PRO A 333 -17.21 -14.58 19.85
C PRO A 333 -16.61 -15.52 18.78
N ASN A 334 -16.99 -15.36 17.51
CA ASN A 334 -16.49 -16.19 16.43
C ASN A 334 -14.95 -16.11 16.37
N ASN A 335 -14.30 -17.26 16.53
CA ASN A 335 -12.86 -17.41 16.39
C ASN A 335 -12.00 -16.49 17.28
N VAL A 336 -12.50 -16.06 18.45
CA VAL A 336 -11.76 -15.18 19.39
C VAL A 336 -10.44 -15.79 19.89
N ASN A 337 -10.33 -17.12 19.85
CA ASN A 337 -9.10 -17.84 20.18
C ASN A 337 -7.92 -17.48 19.27
N LYS A 338 -8.17 -16.99 18.05
CA LYS A 338 -7.13 -16.54 17.11
C LYS A 338 -6.32 -15.37 17.68
N LEU A 339 -6.93 -14.50 18.48
CA LEU A 339 -6.26 -13.34 19.10
C LEU A 339 -5.12 -13.70 20.06
N VAL A 340 -5.08 -14.95 20.54
CA VAL A 340 -4.13 -15.45 21.55
C VAL A 340 -3.53 -16.80 21.17
N ASN A 341 -3.54 -17.16 19.88
CA ASN A 341 -2.93 -18.39 19.37
C ASN A 341 -1.38 -18.33 19.32
N GLY A 342 -0.80 -17.13 19.48
CA GLY A 342 0.65 -16.88 19.40
C GLY A 342 1.21 -16.81 17.97
N ARG A 343 0.38 -16.97 16.94
CA ARG A 343 0.75 -16.90 15.52
C ARG A 343 0.54 -15.48 14.98
N ASN A 344 1.25 -14.53 15.57
CA ASN A 344 0.97 -13.11 15.37
C ASN A 344 1.62 -12.50 14.11
N LEU A 345 2.71 -13.08 13.61
CA LEU A 345 3.39 -12.65 12.38
C LEU A 345 2.88 -13.47 11.19
N THR A 346 1.75 -13.04 10.62
CA THR A 346 1.07 -13.79 9.57
C THR A 346 0.30 -12.86 8.62
N THR A 347 0.07 -13.33 7.39
CA THR A 347 -0.89 -12.78 6.42
C THR A 347 -2.04 -13.76 6.16
N ASN A 348 -2.04 -14.94 6.78
CA ASN A 348 -3.09 -15.95 6.60
C ASN A 348 -4.36 -15.55 7.37
N PRO A 349 -5.49 -15.25 6.70
CA PRO A 349 -6.74 -14.86 7.35
C PRO A 349 -7.27 -15.90 8.35
N GLU A 350 -6.92 -17.17 8.18
CA GLU A 350 -7.33 -18.23 9.10
C GLU A 350 -6.67 -18.14 10.47
N GLU A 351 -5.56 -17.42 10.60
CA GLU A 351 -4.88 -17.17 11.86
C GLU A 351 -5.29 -15.84 12.51
N MET A 352 -6.16 -15.06 11.86
CA MET A 352 -6.56 -13.73 12.28
C MET A 352 -8.02 -13.64 12.71
N TRP A 353 -8.31 -12.76 13.67
CA TRP A 353 -9.67 -12.48 14.10
C TRP A 353 -10.26 -11.32 13.28
N LEU A 354 -11.46 -11.54 12.76
CA LEU A 354 -12.23 -10.59 11.98
C LEU A 354 -13.69 -10.68 12.41
N ALA A 355 -14.33 -9.54 12.59
CA ALA A 355 -15.71 -9.44 13.05
C ALA A 355 -16.48 -8.36 12.29
N SER A 356 -17.81 -8.49 12.26
CA SER A 356 -18.68 -7.44 11.75
C SER A 356 -18.52 -6.17 12.59
N PHE A 357 -18.40 -5.03 11.93
CA PHE A 357 -18.23 -3.73 12.55
C PHE A 357 -19.45 -2.86 12.26
N ASN A 358 -20.01 -2.29 13.32
CA ASN A 358 -21.00 -1.24 13.24
C ASN A 358 -20.54 -0.10 14.16
N ARG A 359 -20.51 1.14 13.66
CA ARG A 359 -20.11 2.31 14.46
C ARG A 359 -21.03 2.54 15.67
N ASP A 360 -22.29 2.11 15.56
CA ASP A 360 -23.26 2.22 16.65
C ASP A 360 -23.12 1.09 17.69
N GLU A 361 -22.58 -0.07 17.28
CA GLU A 361 -22.32 -1.23 18.15
C GLU A 361 -20.83 -1.57 18.17
N GLN A 362 -20.10 -0.89 19.05
CA GLN A 362 -18.65 -1.06 19.16
C GLN A 362 -18.26 -2.49 19.54
N ALA A 363 -17.30 -3.03 18.80
CA ALA A 363 -16.70 -4.33 19.09
C ALA A 363 -15.89 -4.24 20.40
N ARG A 364 -16.09 -5.22 21.29
CA ARG A 364 -15.54 -5.21 22.65
C ARG A 364 -14.70 -6.45 22.89
N LEU A 365 -13.55 -6.28 23.52
CA LEU A 365 -12.65 -7.34 23.96
C LEU A 365 -12.39 -7.19 25.46
N THR A 366 -12.69 -8.21 26.24
CA THR A 366 -12.45 -8.22 27.69
C THR A 366 -11.55 -9.39 28.05
N VAL A 367 -10.50 -9.13 28.81
CA VAL A 367 -9.60 -10.14 29.38
C VAL A 367 -9.77 -10.13 30.89
N THR A 368 -10.14 -11.27 31.46
CA THR A 368 -10.25 -11.46 32.91
C THR A 368 -9.19 -12.43 33.39
N PHE A 369 -8.18 -11.92 34.10
CA PHE A 369 -7.15 -12.74 34.71
C PHE A 369 -7.68 -13.48 35.96
N PRO A 370 -7.14 -14.66 36.31
CA PRO A 370 -7.52 -15.37 37.53
C PRO A 370 -7.21 -14.56 38.80
N ASP A 371 -6.03 -13.97 38.82
CA ASP A 371 -5.50 -13.12 39.88
C ASP A 371 -5.20 -11.72 39.34
N THR A 372 -5.03 -10.75 40.24
CA THR A 372 -4.60 -9.39 39.84
C THR A 372 -3.18 -9.44 39.29
N VAL A 373 -2.97 -8.86 38.11
CA VAL A 373 -1.68 -8.80 37.44
C VAL A 373 -1.17 -7.37 37.34
N ASP A 374 0.15 -7.22 37.32
CA ASP A 374 0.84 -5.94 37.11
C ASP A 374 1.24 -5.85 35.63
N VAL A 375 0.74 -4.84 34.93
CA VAL A 375 0.89 -4.65 33.48
C VAL A 375 1.50 -3.28 33.19
N ILE A 376 2.46 -3.22 32.27
CA ILE A 376 3.10 -1.96 31.83
C ILE A 376 2.62 -1.47 30.46
N GLY A 377 2.06 -2.38 29.64
CA GLY A 377 1.60 -2.08 28.29
C GLY A 377 0.97 -3.28 27.60
N ILE A 378 0.61 -3.09 26.34
CA ILE A 378 0.01 -4.10 25.47
C ILE A 378 0.67 -4.00 24.09
N SER A 379 1.18 -5.13 23.59
CA SER A 379 1.63 -5.27 22.21
C SER A 379 0.45 -5.68 21.34
N PHE A 380 0.26 -4.99 20.21
CA PHE A 380 -0.81 -5.27 19.25
C PHE A 380 -0.24 -5.71 17.89
N TRP A 381 -0.87 -6.71 17.30
CA TRP A 381 -0.69 -7.08 15.91
C TRP A 381 -2.01 -6.84 15.19
N ASN A 382 -2.03 -5.82 14.35
CA ASN A 382 -3.24 -5.42 13.64
C ASN A 382 -3.58 -6.41 12.51
N TYR A 383 -4.79 -6.36 11.96
CA TYR A 383 -5.23 -7.29 10.91
C TYR A 383 -4.40 -7.13 9.63
N ASN A 384 -3.75 -8.20 9.17
CA ASN A 384 -2.64 -8.15 8.20
C ASN A 384 -2.83 -9.04 6.95
N ALA A 385 -4.08 -9.39 6.58
CA ALA A 385 -4.34 -10.32 5.48
C ALA A 385 -3.70 -9.94 4.15
N THR A 386 -4.01 -8.74 3.67
CA THR A 386 -3.43 -8.13 2.46
C THR A 386 -3.36 -6.62 2.66
N PRO A 387 -2.65 -5.86 1.80
CA PRO A 387 -2.59 -4.40 1.91
C PRO A 387 -3.97 -3.72 1.85
N GLU A 388 -4.93 -4.34 1.17
CA GLU A 388 -6.32 -3.87 1.03
C GLU A 388 -7.17 -4.28 2.23
N LEU A 389 -7.03 -5.53 2.68
CA LEU A 389 -7.84 -6.04 3.78
C LEU A 389 -7.35 -5.54 5.15
N SER A 390 -6.09 -5.10 5.26
CA SER A 390 -5.56 -4.47 6.48
C SER A 390 -6.25 -3.16 6.86
N TYR A 391 -7.05 -2.56 5.97
CA TYR A 391 -7.95 -1.46 6.31
C TYR A 391 -9.08 -1.86 7.27
N ALA A 392 -9.37 -3.15 7.41
CA ALA A 392 -10.23 -3.68 8.47
C ALA A 392 -9.54 -3.69 9.84
N GLY A 393 -8.24 -3.44 9.92
CA GLY A 393 -7.51 -3.34 11.17
C GLY A 393 -8.05 -2.24 12.08
N VAL A 394 -7.98 -2.46 13.39
CA VAL A 394 -8.36 -1.46 14.40
C VAL A 394 -7.49 -0.21 14.23
N ARG A 395 -8.10 0.97 14.19
CA ARG A 395 -7.42 2.27 14.12
C ARG A 395 -7.45 3.00 15.45
N CYS A 396 -8.57 2.92 16.17
CA CYS A 396 -8.78 3.62 17.42
C CYS A 396 -9.45 2.71 18.44
N LEU A 397 -8.94 2.68 19.67
CA LEU A 397 -9.54 1.97 20.79
C LEU A 397 -9.48 2.76 22.10
N ASP A 398 -10.35 2.39 23.03
CA ASP A 398 -10.29 2.78 24.43
C ASP A 398 -9.95 1.59 25.31
N LEU A 399 -9.09 1.79 26.30
CA LEU A 399 -8.66 0.79 27.27
C LEU A 399 -9.21 1.15 28.65
N TYR A 400 -9.73 0.14 29.34
CA TYR A 400 -10.26 0.23 30.69
C TYR A 400 -9.67 -0.88 31.56
N VAL A 401 -9.47 -0.58 32.84
CA VAL A 401 -9.04 -1.53 33.86
C VAL A 401 -10.03 -1.52 35.03
N ASN A 402 -10.56 -2.68 35.39
CA ASN A 402 -11.61 -2.85 36.40
C ASN A 402 -12.73 -1.81 36.27
N SER A 403 -13.24 -1.62 35.04
CA SER A 403 -14.30 -0.65 34.70
C SER A 403 -13.94 0.84 34.83
N ARG A 404 -12.66 1.18 35.01
CA ARG A 404 -12.17 2.57 34.98
C ARG A 404 -11.38 2.82 33.68
N PRO A 405 -11.57 3.97 33.02
CA PRO A 405 -10.80 4.30 31.82
C PRO A 405 -9.31 4.40 32.17
N LEU A 406 -8.48 3.71 31.39
CA LEU A 406 -7.02 3.72 31.52
C LEU A 406 -6.40 4.63 30.45
N LEU A 407 -6.65 4.34 29.17
CA LEU A 407 -6.23 5.16 28.04
C LEU A 407 -7.42 5.31 27.09
N THR A 408 -7.69 6.53 26.63
CA THR A 408 -8.75 6.79 25.66
C THR A 408 -8.17 7.36 24.38
N GLY A 409 -8.61 6.88 23.21
CA GLY A 409 -8.10 7.36 21.93
C GLY A 409 -6.74 6.79 21.56
N VAL A 410 -6.50 5.53 21.93
CA VAL A 410 -5.30 4.80 21.51
C VAL A 410 -5.38 4.56 20.01
N LEU A 411 -4.40 5.05 19.25
CA LEU A 411 -4.29 4.92 17.82
C LEU A 411 -3.39 3.72 17.53
N LEU A 412 -3.95 2.75 16.82
CA LEU A 412 -3.20 1.59 16.37
C LEU A 412 -2.81 1.75 14.90
N ARG A 413 -1.52 1.56 14.61
CA ARG A 413 -0.92 1.55 13.28
C ARG A 413 -1.60 0.50 12.41
N LYS A 414 -1.86 0.85 11.16
CA LYS A 414 -2.36 -0.09 10.16
C LYS A 414 -1.32 -1.19 9.94
N ALA A 415 -1.73 -2.44 9.79
CA ALA A 415 -0.80 -3.49 9.37
C ALA A 415 -0.43 -3.29 7.88
N PRO A 416 0.78 -3.65 7.45
CA PRO A 416 1.22 -3.43 6.07
C PRO A 416 0.52 -4.32 5.04
N GLY A 417 -0.03 -5.47 5.45
CA GLY A 417 -0.56 -6.49 4.56
C GLY A 417 0.49 -7.43 3.96
N PHE A 418 1.71 -7.40 4.49
CA PHE A 418 2.85 -8.24 4.11
C PHE A 418 3.77 -8.48 5.32
N LEU A 419 4.85 -9.26 5.16
CA LEU A 419 5.76 -9.65 6.24
C LEU A 419 7.21 -9.19 6.03
N CYS A 420 7.40 -8.06 5.34
CA CYS A 420 8.72 -7.45 5.15
C CYS A 420 9.35 -6.97 6.48
N PHE A 421 8.54 -6.74 7.51
CA PHE A 421 8.97 -6.37 8.85
C PHE A 421 7.97 -6.84 9.91
N GLU A 422 8.42 -6.89 11.16
CA GLU A 422 7.56 -7.18 12.31
C GLU A 422 6.66 -5.97 12.60
N PHE A 423 5.37 -6.09 12.32
CA PHE A 423 4.43 -4.98 12.42
C PHE A 423 3.82 -4.80 13.83
N VAL A 424 4.41 -5.43 14.85
CA VAL A 424 4.00 -5.29 16.26
C VAL A 424 4.06 -3.82 16.67
N GLN A 425 3.04 -3.35 17.39
CA GLN A 425 3.00 -2.03 17.96
C GLN A 425 2.85 -2.12 19.48
N ASP A 426 3.81 -1.57 20.21
CA ASP A 426 3.78 -1.56 21.67
C ASP A 426 3.11 -0.29 22.18
N ILE A 427 2.06 -0.46 23.00
CA ILE A 427 1.37 0.62 23.70
C ILE A 427 1.67 0.52 25.18
N PHE A 428 2.59 1.35 25.66
CA PHE A 428 2.88 1.49 27.09
C PHE A 428 1.90 2.45 27.76
N PHE A 429 1.64 2.25 29.06
CA PHE A 429 0.70 3.07 29.83
C PHE A 429 1.30 4.36 30.38
N ASP A 430 2.52 4.71 29.99
CA ASP A 430 3.19 5.92 30.48
C ASP A 430 2.53 7.22 29.98
N ALA A 431 2.91 8.32 30.62
CA ALA A 431 2.26 9.62 30.50
C ALA A 431 2.46 10.32 29.13
N GLU A 432 3.20 9.71 28.20
CA GLU A 432 3.50 10.30 26.89
C GLU A 432 2.46 9.96 25.82
N TYR A 433 1.53 9.02 26.07
CA TYR A 433 0.42 8.78 25.16
C TYR A 433 -0.57 9.96 25.18
N ARG A 434 -0.27 11.00 24.39
CA ARG A 434 -1.22 12.04 24.01
C ARG A 434 -1.68 11.74 22.58
N PRO A 435 -2.97 11.50 22.32
CA PRO A 435 -3.45 11.51 20.94
C PRO A 435 -3.04 12.87 20.35
N PRO A 436 -2.37 12.91 19.19
CA PRO A 436 -1.88 14.17 18.64
C PRO A 436 -3.07 15.11 18.52
N SER A 437 -3.07 16.19 19.30
CA SER A 437 -3.96 17.32 19.07
C SER A 437 -3.71 17.74 17.63
N ARG A 438 -4.78 17.77 16.79
CA ARG A 438 -4.69 18.09 15.36
C ARG A 438 -3.57 19.08 15.11
N PRO A 439 -2.48 18.69 14.43
CA PRO A 439 -1.36 19.58 14.25
C PRO A 439 -1.86 20.86 13.61
N MET A 440 -1.63 22.02 14.25
CA MET A 440 -1.69 23.32 13.57
C MET A 440 -0.41 23.53 12.74
N THR A 441 0.15 22.45 12.17
CA THR A 441 1.45 22.45 11.47
C THR A 441 1.27 21.84 10.09
N CYS A 442 1.85 22.46 9.07
CA CYS A 442 1.88 21.97 7.68
C CYS A 442 2.86 20.81 7.44
N ALA A 443 3.20 20.03 8.48
CA ALA A 443 4.18 18.95 8.41
C ALA A 443 3.48 17.58 8.39
N VAL A 444 4.00 16.65 7.58
CA VAL A 444 3.43 15.30 7.46
C VAL A 444 3.61 14.52 8.78
N SER A 445 2.51 13.92 9.25
CA SER A 445 2.48 13.05 10.43
C SER A 445 2.02 11.66 10.02
N GLY A 446 2.77 10.63 10.39
CA GLY A 446 2.39 9.25 10.11
C GLY A 446 3.07 8.23 11.02
N PHE A 447 2.71 6.96 10.85
CA PHE A 447 3.31 5.84 11.57
C PHE A 447 4.44 5.18 10.79
N VAL A 448 4.31 5.06 9.47
CA VAL A 448 5.27 4.38 8.60
C VAL A 448 5.69 5.32 7.50
N TYR A 449 6.99 5.59 7.41
CA TYR A 449 7.63 6.28 6.30
C TYR A 449 8.36 5.23 5.47
N GLN A 450 7.91 5.02 4.24
CA GLN A 450 8.44 4.01 3.33
C GLN A 450 9.21 4.68 2.19
N LEU A 451 10.45 4.28 1.98
CA LEU A 451 11.26 4.66 0.83
C LEU A 451 11.29 3.47 -0.13
N GLN A 452 10.78 3.65 -1.34
CA GLN A 452 10.89 2.71 -2.45
C GLN A 452 12.03 3.14 -3.35
N LEU A 453 13.03 2.27 -3.50
CA LEU A 453 14.19 2.51 -4.34
C LEU A 453 13.93 1.86 -5.70
N LEU A 454 13.66 2.68 -6.71
CA LEU A 454 13.08 2.24 -7.97
C LEU A 454 14.15 1.85 -9.01
N SER A 455 15.32 2.51 -8.97
CA SER A 455 16.41 2.26 -9.91
C SER A 455 17.77 2.62 -9.30
N THR A 456 18.84 2.19 -9.96
CA THR A 456 20.22 2.57 -9.66
C THR A 456 20.81 3.42 -10.78
N TRP A 457 21.98 4.00 -10.55
CA TRP A 457 22.74 4.73 -11.59
C TRP A 457 23.41 3.82 -12.62
N GLY A 458 23.37 2.50 -12.47
CA GLY A 458 23.89 1.57 -13.49
C GLY A 458 24.26 0.17 -13.02
N ASP A 459 24.02 -0.21 -11.76
CA ASP A 459 24.21 -1.59 -11.28
C ASP A 459 22.86 -2.33 -11.24
N GLU A 460 22.74 -3.39 -12.05
CA GLU A 460 21.51 -4.18 -12.16
C GLU A 460 21.30 -5.16 -10.99
N PHE A 461 22.33 -5.39 -10.18
CA PHE A 461 22.35 -6.45 -9.17
C PHE A 461 22.30 -5.94 -7.74
N TYR A 462 22.79 -4.72 -7.51
CA TYR A 462 22.95 -4.17 -6.17
C TYR A 462 22.54 -2.71 -6.09
N ILE A 463 21.87 -2.38 -4.98
CA ILE A 463 21.46 -1.04 -4.64
C ILE A 463 21.88 -0.73 -3.21
N GLY A 464 22.39 0.48 -2.98
CA GLY A 464 22.90 0.87 -1.68
C GLY A 464 22.59 2.30 -1.31
N LEU A 465 22.76 2.58 -0.02
CA LEU A 465 22.72 3.92 0.55
C LEU A 465 23.78 4.02 1.65
N ASN A 466 24.22 5.24 1.92
CA ASN A 466 25.14 5.54 3.00
C ASN A 466 24.42 5.84 4.33
N GLY A 467 23.19 6.36 4.29
CA GLY A 467 22.48 6.74 5.50
C GLY A 467 21.17 7.47 5.24
N ILE A 468 20.34 7.55 6.27
CA ILE A 468 19.05 8.23 6.29
C ILE A 468 18.90 8.99 7.61
N GLU A 469 18.46 10.24 7.57
CA GLU A 469 18.15 11.04 8.74
C GLU A 469 16.76 11.66 8.65
N LEU A 470 16.02 11.61 9.76
CA LEU A 470 14.70 12.23 9.90
C LEU A 470 14.79 13.43 10.85
N TYR A 471 14.07 14.49 10.52
CA TYR A 471 14.02 15.70 11.33
C TYR A 471 12.59 16.01 11.78
N ASP A 472 12.44 16.50 13.01
CA ASP A 472 11.17 16.92 13.58
C ASP A 472 10.76 18.32 13.09
N ASN A 473 9.56 18.77 13.46
CA ASN A 473 9.05 20.11 13.12
C ASN A 473 9.84 21.29 13.73
N ARG A 474 10.89 21.04 14.51
CA ARG A 474 11.81 22.04 15.07
C ARG A 474 13.21 21.88 14.50
N ASP A 475 13.36 21.18 13.37
CA ASP A 475 14.62 20.86 12.71
C ASP A 475 15.62 20.10 13.60
N ARG A 476 15.14 19.33 14.56
CA ARG A 476 15.99 18.47 15.40
C ARG A 476 15.98 17.05 14.84
N PRO A 477 17.13 16.35 14.83
CA PRO A 477 17.18 14.97 14.37
C PRO A 477 16.33 14.09 15.28
N ILE A 478 15.45 13.29 14.67
CA ILE A 478 14.69 12.26 15.35
C ILE A 478 15.64 11.09 15.61
N LYS A 479 15.76 10.68 16.87
CA LYS A 479 16.62 9.57 17.25
C LYS A 479 15.96 8.25 16.83
N LEU A 480 16.51 7.62 15.81
CA LEU A 480 16.08 6.30 15.33
C LEU A 480 16.85 5.20 16.06
N GLY A 481 16.16 4.13 16.43
CA GLY A 481 16.78 2.88 16.88
C GLY A 481 16.56 1.74 15.89
N PRO A 482 17.21 0.59 16.08
CA PRO A 482 17.03 -0.58 15.21
C PRO A 482 15.58 -1.03 15.08
N GLN A 483 14.78 -0.88 16.13
CA GLN A 483 13.35 -1.20 16.12
C GLN A 483 12.52 -0.29 15.21
N ASN A 484 13.04 0.89 14.86
CA ASN A 484 12.36 1.82 13.96
C ASN A 484 12.70 1.56 12.50
N LEU A 485 13.55 0.60 12.18
CA LEU A 485 14.07 0.42 10.83
C LEU A 485 13.87 -1.01 10.35
N ALA A 486 13.37 -1.16 9.14
CA ALA A 486 13.44 -2.40 8.39
C ALA A 486 13.81 -2.13 6.93
N ALA A 487 14.48 -3.08 6.30
CA ALA A 487 14.77 -3.04 4.88
C ALA A 487 14.37 -4.36 4.23
N PHE A 488 13.92 -4.30 2.99
CA PHE A 488 13.53 -5.46 2.21
C PHE A 488 14.07 -5.37 0.77
N PRO A 489 14.97 -6.29 0.35
CA PRO A 489 15.69 -7.23 1.19
C PRO A 489 16.53 -6.53 2.28
N GLU A 490 16.79 -7.21 3.40
CA GLU A 490 17.47 -6.61 4.55
C GLU A 490 18.89 -6.15 4.20
N SER A 491 19.67 -7.00 3.52
CA SER A 491 21.01 -6.70 3.03
C SER A 491 21.43 -7.74 1.99
N VAL A 492 22.65 -7.62 1.46
CA VAL A 492 23.29 -8.66 0.61
C VAL A 492 23.46 -10.01 1.29
N ASN A 493 23.34 -10.10 2.62
CA ASN A 493 23.43 -11.36 3.36
C ASN A 493 22.25 -12.31 3.10
N VAL A 494 21.19 -11.87 2.42
CA VAL A 494 20.12 -12.77 1.95
C VAL A 494 20.58 -13.72 0.85
N LEU A 495 21.72 -13.44 0.20
CA LEU A 495 22.27 -14.28 -0.87
C LEU A 495 23.06 -15.46 -0.26
N PRO A 496 22.80 -16.72 -0.68
CA PRO A 496 23.44 -17.90 -0.07
C PRO A 496 24.97 -17.96 -0.11
N ALA A 497 25.60 -17.26 -1.06
CA ALA A 497 27.05 -17.24 -1.20
C ALA A 497 27.74 -16.11 -0.41
N VAL A 498 26.96 -15.21 0.21
CA VAL A 498 27.46 -14.10 1.01
C VAL A 498 27.29 -14.44 2.48
N ASN A 499 28.36 -14.29 3.26
CA ASN A 499 28.33 -14.56 4.70
C ASN A 499 28.93 -13.37 5.45
N ASP A 500 28.24 -12.92 6.49
CA ASP A 500 28.67 -11.89 7.44
C ASP A 500 29.19 -10.59 6.78
N ASP A 501 28.54 -10.16 5.70
CA ASP A 501 28.83 -8.88 5.08
C ASP A 501 28.40 -7.73 6.00
N PRO A 502 29.26 -6.74 6.26
CA PRO A 502 28.98 -5.70 7.25
C PRO A 502 27.95 -4.65 6.80
N ARG A 503 27.48 -4.71 5.55
CA ARG A 503 26.56 -3.72 4.95
C ARG A 503 25.09 -4.01 5.25
N THR A 504 24.78 -4.11 6.54
CA THR A 504 23.45 -4.44 7.09
C THR A 504 22.54 -3.21 7.24
N SER A 505 21.23 -3.42 7.40
CA SER A 505 20.25 -2.31 7.38
C SER A 505 20.49 -1.29 8.49
N ASP A 506 20.98 -1.69 9.66
CA ASP A 506 21.29 -0.79 10.77
C ASP A 506 22.29 0.33 10.40
N LYS A 507 23.10 0.15 9.35
CA LYS A 507 24.03 1.19 8.86
C LYS A 507 23.32 2.40 8.28
N LEU A 508 22.05 2.27 7.89
CA LEU A 508 21.25 3.39 7.43
C LEU A 508 21.05 4.46 8.51
N ILE A 509 21.18 4.13 9.80
CA ILE A 509 20.87 5.03 10.92
C ILE A 509 22.02 5.13 11.94
N ASP A 510 23.23 4.72 11.58
CA ASP A 510 24.39 4.69 12.50
C ASP A 510 25.07 6.07 12.67
N GLY A 511 24.71 7.04 11.83
CA GLY A 511 25.20 8.42 11.85
C GLY A 511 26.50 8.66 11.09
N TYR A 512 27.08 7.67 10.42
CA TYR A 512 28.34 7.77 9.68
C TYR A 512 28.12 7.94 8.17
N ASN A 513 27.29 8.92 7.80
CA ASN A 513 26.71 9.04 6.46
C ASN A 513 27.69 9.43 5.32
N ASP A 514 28.88 9.97 5.61
CA ASP A 514 29.88 10.36 4.59
C ASP A 514 31.16 9.51 4.65
N MET A 515 30.99 8.20 4.83
CA MET A 515 32.09 7.22 4.87
C MET A 515 32.07 6.31 3.63
N GLN A 516 33.24 5.84 3.18
CA GLN A 516 33.35 4.79 2.15
C GLN A 516 33.57 3.39 2.73
N ARG A 517 33.64 3.29 4.06
CA ARG A 517 33.89 2.04 4.77
C ARG A 517 32.66 1.15 4.73
N PRO A 518 32.75 -0.11 4.28
CA PRO A 518 31.60 -1.03 4.23
C PRO A 518 30.85 -1.17 5.55
N GLU A 519 31.53 -0.96 6.67
CA GLU A 519 30.96 -1.05 8.02
C GLU A 519 30.02 0.12 8.37
N HIS A 520 29.89 1.11 7.49
CA HIS A 520 29.07 2.32 7.63
C HIS A 520 28.23 2.59 6.37
N MET A 521 27.87 1.55 5.62
CA MET A 521 27.04 1.66 4.43
C MET A 521 26.07 0.49 4.38
N TRP A 522 24.94 0.68 3.73
CA TRP A 522 23.97 -0.37 3.48
C TRP A 522 24.00 -0.79 2.01
N LEU A 523 23.87 -2.10 1.78
CA LEU A 523 23.77 -2.67 0.43
C LEU A 523 22.81 -3.84 0.43
N ALA A 524 21.89 -3.85 -0.53
CA ALA A 524 20.94 -4.93 -0.76
C ALA A 524 21.00 -5.40 -2.22
N PRO A 525 20.63 -6.66 -2.50
CA PRO A 525 20.48 -7.13 -3.86
C PRO A 525 19.21 -6.55 -4.49
N VAL A 526 19.26 -6.29 -5.79
CA VAL A 526 18.09 -6.03 -6.62
C VAL A 526 17.58 -7.39 -7.09
N LEU A 527 16.41 -7.80 -6.60
CA LEU A 527 15.82 -9.10 -6.95
C LEU A 527 14.79 -8.92 -8.08
N PRO A 528 14.70 -9.88 -9.02
CA PRO A 528 13.70 -9.81 -10.08
C PRO A 528 12.28 -9.63 -9.54
N ASN A 529 11.52 -8.72 -10.14
CA ASN A 529 10.13 -8.41 -9.77
C ASN A 529 9.93 -7.93 -8.31
N GLN A 530 11.00 -7.47 -7.64
CA GLN A 530 10.91 -6.89 -6.31
C GLN A 530 11.54 -5.51 -6.29
N ILE A 531 10.88 -4.59 -5.60
CA ILE A 531 11.38 -3.25 -5.37
C ILE A 531 12.04 -3.24 -4.00
N ASN A 532 13.26 -2.69 -3.91
CA ASN A 532 13.94 -2.50 -2.63
C ASN A 532 13.19 -1.44 -1.81
N ARG A 533 12.83 -1.79 -0.57
CA ARG A 533 12.04 -0.94 0.31
C ARG A 533 12.76 -0.74 1.63
N ILE A 534 12.72 0.48 2.14
CA ILE A 534 13.17 0.81 3.50
C ILE A 534 11.95 1.37 4.24
N PHE A 535 11.75 0.88 5.45
CA PHE A 535 10.64 1.25 6.32
C PHE A 535 11.18 1.91 7.59
N LEU A 536 10.66 3.09 7.90
CA LEU A 536 10.88 3.78 9.16
C LEU A 536 9.57 3.78 9.94
N ILE A 537 9.55 3.04 11.04
CA ILE A 537 8.33 2.60 11.72
C ILE A 537 8.29 3.18 13.13
N PHE A 538 7.16 3.77 13.49
CA PHE A 538 6.93 4.38 14.80
C PHE A 538 5.69 3.79 15.46
N ASP A 539 5.70 3.69 16.79
CA ASP A 539 4.55 3.21 17.58
C ASP A 539 3.54 4.32 17.91
N ALA A 540 3.89 5.57 17.61
CA ALA A 540 2.99 6.72 17.67
C ALA A 540 3.13 7.56 16.39
N PRO A 541 2.06 8.28 15.97
CA PRO A 541 2.16 9.22 14.85
C PRO A 541 3.28 10.21 15.11
N THR A 542 4.29 10.17 14.26
CA THR A 542 5.49 11.00 14.38
C THR A 542 5.44 12.07 13.31
N ILE A 543 5.73 13.32 13.66
CA ILE A 543 5.76 14.43 12.72
C ILE A 543 7.19 14.53 12.17
N VAL A 544 7.33 14.43 10.85
CA VAL A 544 8.61 14.57 10.15
C VAL A 544 8.54 15.78 9.24
N SER A 545 9.49 16.70 9.38
CA SER A 545 9.60 17.91 8.56
C SER A 545 10.43 17.70 7.30
N ARG A 546 11.43 16.81 7.39
CA ARG A 546 12.44 16.58 6.36
C ARG A 546 13.01 15.18 6.51
N ILE A 547 13.22 14.52 5.38
CA ILE A 547 14.03 13.30 5.27
C ILE A 547 15.29 13.64 4.49
N VAL A 548 16.45 13.21 4.99
CA VAL A 548 17.73 13.32 4.28
C VAL A 548 18.19 11.93 3.92
N VAL A 549 18.48 11.71 2.65
CA VAL A 549 19.00 10.45 2.11
C VAL A 549 20.41 10.68 1.59
N TYR A 550 21.34 9.87 2.06
CA TYR A 550 22.75 9.90 1.67
C TYR A 550 23.02 8.74 0.71
N ASN A 551 23.38 9.04 -0.54
CA ASN A 551 23.52 8.04 -1.60
C ASN A 551 24.78 7.18 -1.44
N TYR A 552 24.82 6.01 -2.06
CA TYR A 552 25.92 5.06 -1.93
C TYR A 552 27.23 5.60 -2.50
N ARG A 553 28.25 5.75 -1.66
CA ARG A 553 29.51 6.41 -2.05
C ARG A 553 30.54 5.47 -2.65
N LYS A 554 30.68 4.25 -2.12
CA LYS A 554 31.81 3.37 -2.47
C LYS A 554 31.84 2.97 -3.95
N THR A 555 30.68 2.76 -4.55
CA THR A 555 30.53 2.41 -5.98
C THR A 555 29.33 3.18 -6.51
N PRO A 556 29.51 4.40 -7.03
CA PRO A 556 28.39 5.29 -7.37
C PRO A 556 27.32 4.69 -8.28
N THR A 557 27.67 3.74 -9.15
CA THR A 557 26.70 3.03 -10.01
C THR A 557 25.69 2.18 -9.23
N ARG A 558 26.03 1.75 -8.00
CA ARG A 558 25.13 1.07 -7.05
C ARG A 558 24.26 2.03 -6.25
N GLY A 559 24.51 3.33 -6.36
CA GLY A 559 23.68 4.34 -5.74
C GLY A 559 22.27 4.32 -6.32
N VAL A 560 21.30 4.66 -5.48
CA VAL A 560 19.92 4.89 -5.89
C VAL A 560 19.91 6.03 -6.92
N ARG A 561 19.05 5.93 -7.93
CA ARG A 561 18.74 7.03 -8.85
C ARG A 561 17.31 7.50 -8.61
N ASP A 562 16.33 6.66 -8.91
CA ASP A 562 14.91 6.99 -8.72
C ASP A 562 14.40 6.52 -7.35
N ILE A 563 13.73 7.40 -6.61
CA ILE A 563 13.19 7.11 -5.28
C ILE A 563 11.78 7.70 -5.12
N SER A 564 10.88 6.91 -4.53
CA SER A 564 9.56 7.35 -4.08
C SER A 564 9.45 7.20 -2.57
N VAL A 565 8.84 8.18 -1.91
CA VAL A 565 8.59 8.15 -0.46
C VAL A 565 7.09 8.24 -0.21
N SER A 566 6.58 7.33 0.60
CA SER A 566 5.21 7.34 1.09
C SER A 566 5.14 7.39 2.61
N VAL A 567 4.05 7.97 3.13
CA VAL A 567 3.72 8.02 4.56
C VAL A 567 2.33 7.43 4.74
N ASP A 568 2.22 6.37 5.56
CA ASP A 568 0.98 5.61 5.78
C ASP A 568 0.24 5.30 4.45
N ASP A 569 0.98 4.75 3.48
CA ASP A 569 0.55 4.38 2.12
C ASP A 569 0.32 5.55 1.13
N LEU A 570 0.44 6.81 1.56
CA LEU A 570 0.29 7.98 0.68
C LEU A 570 1.65 8.46 0.17
N ILE A 571 1.84 8.51 -1.15
CA ILE A 571 3.08 9.06 -1.74
C ILE A 571 3.15 10.55 -1.43
N VAL A 572 4.24 10.96 -0.79
CA VAL A 572 4.53 12.36 -0.44
C VAL A 572 5.68 12.95 -1.26
N PHE A 573 6.50 12.10 -1.88
CA PHE A 573 7.60 12.51 -2.73
C PHE A 573 7.91 11.45 -3.80
N SER A 574 8.30 11.89 -4.98
CA SER A 574 8.88 11.07 -6.03
C SER A 574 9.92 11.91 -6.77
N GLY A 575 11.12 11.38 -6.99
CA GLY A 575 12.17 12.12 -7.67
C GLY A 575 13.49 11.35 -7.77
N GLU A 576 14.52 12.06 -8.20
CA GLU A 576 15.86 11.52 -8.40
C GLU A 576 16.84 11.99 -7.31
N ILE A 577 17.83 11.15 -6.99
CA ILE A 577 19.00 11.49 -6.19
C ILE A 577 20.26 11.39 -7.05
N GLU A 578 21.06 12.45 -7.04
CA GLU A 578 22.34 12.52 -7.76
C GLU A 578 23.29 11.38 -7.36
N PRO A 579 24.19 10.93 -8.26
CA PRO A 579 25.17 9.91 -7.92
C PRO A 579 26.23 10.52 -6.98
N SER A 580 26.66 9.73 -6.00
CA SER A 580 27.83 10.09 -5.19
C SER A 580 29.10 10.17 -6.06
N THR A 581 30.11 10.88 -5.57
CA THR A 581 31.44 10.91 -6.18
C THR A 581 32.45 10.19 -5.30
N GLU A 582 33.66 9.95 -5.81
CA GLU A 582 34.75 9.44 -4.98
C GLU A 582 35.07 10.40 -3.81
N GLU A 583 34.83 11.70 -3.98
CA GLU A 583 35.20 12.73 -2.99
C GLU A 583 34.06 13.05 -2.00
N SER A 584 32.80 12.90 -2.39
CA SER A 584 31.64 13.28 -1.57
C SER A 584 30.43 12.36 -1.75
N THR A 585 29.71 12.09 -0.66
CA THR A 585 28.38 11.48 -0.73
C THR A 585 27.35 12.47 -1.29
N ALA A 586 26.56 12.04 -2.27
CA ALA A 586 25.41 12.81 -2.76
C ALA A 586 24.26 12.77 -1.74
N ILE A 587 23.55 13.88 -1.61
CA ILE A 587 22.54 14.07 -0.57
C ILE A 587 21.24 14.54 -1.23
N LEU A 588 20.17 13.78 -1.04
CA LEU A 588 18.81 14.23 -1.33
C LEU A 588 18.16 14.71 -0.04
N THR A 589 17.64 15.92 -0.06
CA THR A 589 16.81 16.46 1.03
C THR A 589 15.37 16.55 0.56
N ILE A 590 14.49 15.79 1.19
CA ILE A 590 13.06 15.72 0.90
C ILE A 590 12.33 16.57 1.94
N PRO A 591 11.82 17.75 1.57
CA PRO A 591 10.97 18.53 2.46
C PRO A 591 9.58 17.88 2.58
N LEU A 592 9.08 17.76 3.80
CA LEU A 592 7.73 17.28 4.13
C LEU A 592 6.91 18.37 4.86
N GLN A 593 7.31 19.63 4.66
CA GLN A 593 6.58 20.83 5.07
C GLN A 593 6.19 21.61 3.81
N GLU A 594 4.95 22.10 3.78
CA GLU A 594 4.52 23.12 2.79
C GLU A 594 5.19 24.48 3.02
#